data_AF-A0A0C9R321-F1
#
_entry.id   AF-A0A0C9R321-F1
#
_cell.length_a   1.000
_cell.length_b   1.000
_cell.length_c   1.000
_cell.angle_alpha   90.00
_cell.angle_beta   90.00
_cell.angle_gamma   90.00
#
_symmetry.space_group_name_H-M   'P 1'
#
loop_
_entity.id
_entity.type
_entity.pdbx_description
1 polymer ?
#
loop_
_entity_poly.entity_id
_entity_poly.type
_entity_poly.pdbx_seq_one_letter_code
_entity_poly.pdbx_strand_id
1 'polypeptide(L)'
;MSGMSPALNIDNIKKEEYLDPEEMQDLVSFQNHQNCLKNHNEITRKVTIFPEKWKSKYTLSVFDNIISLSIVGPLVVGHWCGQWGLLDYYKLPLSDWLCFCLGLGLHCSFTCLRYILQRIFADHWRLSNPIGRGGYRVARLVYTYLFGLSCVLHWKGGWAIFSAVVGDNLWTDAAVTLALIGVLIVLKASRNLLAPPFIIAVDVPPLVFNYPTRFRVNSRDCTLYVLDCVFSVGVVGTLVVFVWRGIWVLLDHHLFPENREYSAIGSMVIGYILVAITFCLQPVMRYVCSRLEGLPRLLAADAFLFLSFLGTVNVWRGIWGLLEVWLFPENVALSCWITHIGCFLFLGLLNCSNSILVRGVYIDAEEEEGKCVVFPCHYLRLFFKIEREKKEARRQGHLGMSRDYSPSENAGKDAENGDLLNCTSLPTIIPANPESLVLK
;
A
#
# COMPACT_ATOMS: atom_id res chain seq x y z
N MET A 1 42.98 -25.77 -70.71
CA MET A 1 43.19 -27.15 -70.23
C MET A 1 43.23 -27.09 -68.72
N SER A 2 42.10 -27.42 -68.09
CA SER A 2 41.93 -28.62 -67.24
C SER A 2 42.63 -28.47 -65.88
N GLY A 3 41.89 -28.16 -64.81
CA GLY A 3 41.41 -29.16 -63.84
C GLY A 3 42.31 -29.04 -62.59
N MET A 4 41.86 -28.99 -61.33
CA MET A 4 40.78 -29.68 -60.64
C MET A 4 40.32 -28.83 -59.44
N SER A 5 39.03 -28.86 -59.16
CA SER A 5 38.47 -28.58 -57.83
C SER A 5 38.30 -29.92 -57.09
N PRO A 6 38.37 -29.93 -55.75
CA PRO A 6 37.33 -30.65 -55.04
C PRO A 6 36.80 -29.93 -53.77
N ALA A 7 35.49 -30.14 -53.59
CA ALA A 7 34.72 -30.14 -52.34
C ALA A 7 34.45 -28.80 -51.65
N LEU A 8 33.40 -28.11 -52.11
CA LEU A 8 32.56 -27.30 -51.21
C LEU A 8 31.70 -28.26 -50.38
N ASN A 9 31.95 -28.28 -49.07
CA ASN A 9 31.13 -28.98 -48.10
C ASN A 9 29.81 -28.20 -47.90
N ILE A 10 28.72 -28.80 -48.34
CA ILE A 10 27.34 -28.32 -48.17
C ILE A 10 26.93 -28.70 -46.75
N ASP A 11 27.17 -27.84 -45.75
CA ASP A 11 26.62 -28.09 -44.39
C ASP A 11 26.53 -26.86 -43.46
N ASN A 12 26.58 -25.63 -43.99
CA ASN A 12 26.35 -24.42 -43.18
C ASN A 12 25.14 -23.63 -43.70
N ILE A 13 23.97 -24.25 -43.66
CA ILE A 13 22.70 -23.52 -43.67
C ILE A 13 22.42 -23.11 -42.22
N LYS A 14 22.42 -21.80 -41.99
CA LYS A 14 22.01 -21.13 -40.75
C LYS A 14 20.70 -21.73 -40.23
N LYS A 15 20.75 -22.37 -39.05
CA LYS A 15 19.58 -22.45 -38.16
C LYS A 15 19.42 -21.07 -37.52
N GLU A 16 18.56 -20.24 -38.08
CA GLU A 16 17.91 -19.21 -37.29
C GLU A 16 17.02 -19.93 -36.27
N GLU A 17 17.45 -19.88 -35.01
CA GLU A 17 16.72 -20.39 -33.86
C GLU A 17 15.49 -19.49 -33.67
N TYR A 18 14.38 -19.85 -34.33
CA TYR A 18 13.07 -19.27 -34.06
C TYR A 18 12.71 -19.64 -32.62
N LEU A 19 12.78 -18.68 -31.70
CA LEU A 19 12.21 -18.85 -30.37
C LEU A 19 10.71 -19.17 -30.50
N ASP A 20 10.26 -20.13 -29.71
CA ASP A 20 8.86 -20.53 -29.63
C ASP A 20 8.00 -19.28 -29.32
N PRO A 21 6.86 -19.06 -30.01
CA PRO A 21 5.91 -18.01 -29.67
C PRO A 21 5.57 -17.90 -28.18
N GLU A 22 5.53 -19.02 -27.44
CA GLU A 22 5.35 -19.02 -25.98
C GLU A 22 6.56 -18.40 -25.24
N GLU A 23 7.78 -18.77 -25.61
CA GLU A 23 9.01 -18.19 -25.02
C GLU A 23 9.16 -16.70 -25.35
N MET A 24 8.75 -16.29 -26.56
CA MET A 24 8.77 -14.89 -26.97
C MET A 24 7.74 -14.07 -26.17
N GLN A 25 6.56 -14.65 -25.92
CA GLN A 25 5.52 -14.02 -25.10
C GLN A 25 5.94 -13.93 -23.63
N ASP A 26 6.66 -14.93 -23.12
CA ASP A 26 7.24 -14.93 -21.79
C ASP A 26 8.39 -13.92 -21.63
N LEU A 27 9.25 -13.76 -22.64
CA LEU A 27 10.30 -12.73 -22.66
C LEU A 27 9.74 -11.31 -22.72
N VAL A 28 8.70 -11.08 -23.52
CA VAL A 28 7.99 -9.79 -23.59
C VAL A 28 7.27 -9.52 -22.26
N SER A 29 6.66 -10.54 -21.65
CA SER A 29 6.04 -10.42 -20.32
C SER A 29 7.08 -10.09 -19.24
N PHE A 30 8.28 -10.67 -19.34
CA PHE A 30 9.37 -10.45 -18.41
C PHE A 30 9.98 -9.05 -18.54
N GLN A 31 10.19 -8.56 -19.77
CA GLN A 31 10.61 -7.18 -20.00
C GLN A 31 9.55 -6.18 -19.51
N ASN A 32 8.27 -6.46 -19.73
CA ASN A 32 7.18 -5.64 -19.19
C ASN A 32 7.12 -5.69 -17.66
N HIS A 33 7.43 -6.83 -17.04
CA HIS A 33 7.54 -6.98 -15.60
C HIS A 33 8.74 -6.22 -15.02
N GLN A 34 9.92 -6.30 -15.66
CA GLN A 34 11.08 -5.50 -15.28
C GLN A 34 10.83 -4.00 -15.46
N ASN A 35 10.11 -3.60 -16.51
CA ASN A 35 9.70 -2.21 -16.73
C ASN A 35 8.65 -1.75 -15.70
N CYS A 36 7.78 -2.64 -15.24
CA CYS A 36 6.82 -2.36 -14.16
C CYS A 36 7.51 -2.24 -12.79
N LEU A 37 8.50 -3.10 -12.50
CA LEU A 37 9.34 -3.02 -11.30
C LEU A 37 10.27 -1.80 -11.33
N LYS A 38 10.84 -1.46 -12.49
CA LYS A 38 11.57 -0.19 -12.69
C LYS A 38 10.65 1.00 -12.50
N ASN A 39 9.44 1.00 -13.07
CA ASN A 39 8.45 2.05 -12.84
C ASN A 39 8.00 2.10 -11.38
N HIS A 40 7.88 0.98 -10.67
CA HIS A 40 7.55 0.96 -9.25
C HIS A 40 8.70 1.55 -8.42
N ASN A 41 9.93 1.09 -8.63
CA ASN A 41 11.11 1.61 -7.95
C ASN A 41 11.37 3.08 -8.32
N GLU A 42 11.06 3.51 -9.54
CA GLU A 42 11.07 4.91 -9.95
C GLU A 42 9.92 5.71 -9.35
N ILE A 43 8.70 5.18 -9.25
CA ILE A 43 7.59 5.87 -8.59
C ILE A 43 7.94 6.03 -7.11
N THR A 44 8.45 4.99 -6.46
CA THR A 44 8.87 4.99 -5.04
C THR A 44 10.12 5.86 -4.81
N ARG A 45 11.13 5.85 -5.71
CA ARG A 45 12.30 6.77 -5.69
C ARG A 45 11.94 8.22 -6.05
N LYS A 46 11.07 8.45 -7.03
CA LYS A 46 10.62 9.80 -7.43
C LYS A 46 9.57 10.36 -6.47
N VAL A 47 8.90 9.53 -5.65
CA VAL A 47 8.19 10.01 -4.45
C VAL A 47 9.20 10.67 -3.49
N THR A 48 10.48 10.26 -3.52
CA THR A 48 11.50 10.70 -2.56
C THR A 48 12.42 11.84 -3.04
N ILE A 49 12.34 12.31 -4.29
CA ILE A 49 13.20 13.41 -4.79
C ILE A 49 12.35 14.50 -5.45
N PHE A 50 12.14 15.61 -4.73
CA PHE A 50 11.62 16.87 -5.28
C PHE A 50 12.33 18.06 -4.61
N PRO A 51 12.91 19.03 -5.35
CA PRO A 51 13.27 20.33 -4.80
C PRO A 51 12.08 21.33 -4.83
N GLU A 52 12.20 22.36 -3.98
CA GLU A 52 11.47 23.66 -3.90
C GLU A 52 10.02 23.77 -3.37
N LYS A 53 9.96 23.96 -2.04
CA LYS A 53 9.22 24.94 -1.19
C LYS A 53 8.84 24.24 0.13
N TRP A 54 9.80 24.25 1.06
CA TRP A 54 9.77 23.49 2.33
C TRP A 54 8.49 23.70 3.17
N LYS A 55 7.92 24.92 3.18
CA LYS A 55 6.70 25.21 3.95
C LYS A 55 5.47 24.42 3.48
N SER A 56 5.32 24.19 2.17
CA SER A 56 4.17 23.43 1.62
C SER A 56 4.22 21.95 1.98
N LYS A 57 5.42 21.35 2.06
CA LYS A 57 5.60 19.91 2.33
C LYS A 57 5.26 19.53 3.76
N TYR A 58 5.67 20.34 4.73
CA TYR A 58 5.37 20.08 6.15
C TYR A 58 3.87 20.19 6.41
N THR A 59 3.24 21.26 5.90
CA THR A 59 1.79 21.46 6.01
C THR A 59 1.00 20.28 5.42
N LEU A 60 1.38 19.79 4.22
CA LEU A 60 0.73 18.61 3.63
C LEU A 60 0.93 17.35 4.47
N SER A 61 2.11 17.16 5.07
CA SER A 61 2.36 16.02 5.95
C SER A 61 1.51 16.06 7.22
N VAL A 62 1.27 17.25 7.79
CA VAL A 62 0.39 17.41 8.95
C VAL A 62 -1.05 17.08 8.57
N PHE A 63 -1.53 17.58 7.42
CA PHE A 63 -2.87 17.23 6.95
C PHE A 63 -3.03 15.74 6.62
N ASP A 64 -2.02 15.10 6.02
CA ASP A 64 -2.03 13.64 5.80
C ASP A 64 -2.21 12.89 7.12
N ASN A 65 -1.49 13.30 8.16
CA ASN A 65 -1.58 12.69 9.48
C ASN A 65 -2.96 12.92 10.11
N ILE A 66 -3.51 14.13 10.02
CA ILE A 66 -4.87 14.44 10.52
C ILE A 66 -5.92 13.58 9.79
N ILE A 67 -5.84 13.47 8.46
CA ILE A 67 -6.75 12.61 7.68
C ILE A 67 -6.61 11.14 8.10
N SER A 68 -5.38 10.67 8.34
CA SER A 68 -5.15 9.32 8.84
C SER A 68 -5.79 9.10 10.20
N LEU A 69 -5.60 10.04 11.13
CA LEU A 69 -6.01 9.93 12.52
C LEU A 69 -7.51 10.07 12.72
N SER A 70 -8.13 11.03 12.03
CA SER A 70 -9.52 11.43 12.26
C SER A 70 -10.50 10.81 11.28
N ILE A 71 -10.04 10.30 10.14
CA ILE A 71 -10.91 9.80 9.08
C ILE A 71 -10.56 8.36 8.71
N VAL A 72 -9.38 8.11 8.13
CA VAL A 72 -9.06 6.78 7.59
C VAL A 72 -8.98 5.72 8.69
N GLY A 73 -8.27 6.02 9.79
CA GLY A 73 -8.15 5.12 10.93
C GLY A 73 -9.50 4.70 11.51
N PRO A 74 -10.35 5.63 11.98
CA PRO A 74 -11.66 5.30 12.52
C PRO A 74 -12.57 4.53 11.55
N LEU A 75 -12.54 4.84 10.25
CA LEU A 75 -13.31 4.10 9.26
C LEU A 75 -12.80 2.67 9.06
N VAL A 76 -11.48 2.46 9.09
CA VAL A 76 -10.92 1.10 9.01
C VAL A 76 -11.32 0.29 10.25
N VAL A 77 -11.20 0.87 11.44
CA VAL A 77 -11.64 0.22 12.69
C VAL A 77 -13.14 -0.09 12.65
N GLY A 78 -13.96 0.86 12.21
CA GLY A 78 -15.40 0.66 12.07
C GLY A 78 -15.77 -0.47 11.12
N HIS A 79 -15.11 -0.55 9.96
CA HIS A 79 -15.32 -1.66 9.02
C HIS A 79 -14.97 -3.01 9.65
N TRP A 80 -13.82 -3.12 10.31
CA TRP A 80 -13.39 -4.34 10.99
C TRP A 80 -14.34 -4.73 12.14
N CYS A 81 -14.72 -3.76 12.97
CA CYS A 81 -15.65 -3.92 14.08
C CYS A 81 -17.00 -4.43 13.61
N GLY A 82 -17.59 -3.77 12.59
CA GLY A 82 -18.85 -4.19 12.01
C GLY A 82 -18.79 -5.58 11.40
N GLN A 83 -17.75 -5.87 10.61
CA GLN A 83 -17.64 -7.17 9.96
C GLN A 83 -17.44 -8.31 10.97
N TRP A 84 -16.60 -8.11 11.99
CA TRP A 84 -16.41 -9.08 13.06
C TRP A 84 -17.68 -9.28 13.88
N GLY A 85 -18.37 -8.18 14.24
CA GLY A 85 -19.63 -8.22 14.97
C GLY A 85 -20.77 -8.90 14.20
N LEU A 86 -20.83 -8.76 12.86
CA LEU A 86 -21.79 -9.51 12.04
C LEU A 86 -21.51 -11.02 12.05
N LEU A 87 -20.24 -11.43 12.00
CA LEU A 87 -19.87 -12.85 12.11
C LEU A 87 -20.31 -13.44 13.45
N ASP A 88 -20.16 -12.68 14.54
CA ASP A 88 -20.61 -13.08 15.88
C ASP A 88 -22.14 -13.07 16.03
N TYR A 89 -22.80 -12.03 15.51
CA TYR A 89 -24.26 -11.87 15.61
C TYR A 89 -25.01 -13.00 14.91
N TYR A 90 -24.62 -13.32 13.67
CA TYR A 90 -25.28 -14.36 12.89
C TYR A 90 -24.89 -15.78 13.30
N LYS A 91 -23.92 -15.94 14.23
CA LYS A 91 -23.43 -17.23 14.73
C LYS A 91 -23.23 -18.23 13.59
N LEU A 92 -22.55 -17.80 12.52
CA LEU A 92 -22.27 -18.68 11.39
C LEU A 92 -21.62 -19.95 11.93
N PRO A 93 -22.06 -21.16 11.50
CA PRO A 93 -21.62 -22.43 12.07
C PRO A 93 -20.21 -22.82 11.60
N LEU A 94 -19.28 -21.87 11.64
CA LEU A 94 -17.88 -22.07 11.36
C LEU A 94 -17.19 -22.30 12.71
N SER A 95 -16.60 -23.47 12.90
CA SER A 95 -15.66 -23.66 14.02
C SER A 95 -14.50 -22.68 13.89
N ASP A 96 -13.85 -22.32 15.00
CA ASP A 96 -12.72 -21.38 15.00
C ASP A 96 -11.61 -21.83 14.05
N TRP A 97 -11.35 -23.14 13.99
CA TRP A 97 -10.42 -23.76 13.05
C TRP A 97 -10.86 -23.61 11.60
N LEU A 98 -12.15 -23.82 11.29
CA LEU A 98 -12.65 -23.65 9.92
C LEU A 98 -12.58 -22.18 9.50
N CYS A 99 -12.93 -21.25 10.39
CA CYS A 99 -12.81 -19.81 10.18
C CYS A 99 -11.36 -19.43 9.88
N PHE A 100 -10.41 -19.91 10.70
CA PHE A 100 -8.98 -19.69 10.51
C PHE A 100 -8.47 -20.26 9.19
N CYS A 101 -8.74 -21.54 8.91
CA CYS A 101 -8.25 -22.23 7.71
C CYS A 101 -8.85 -21.62 6.42
N LEU A 102 -10.13 -21.27 6.42
CA LEU A 102 -10.78 -20.62 5.29
C LEU A 102 -10.18 -19.23 5.05
N GLY A 103 -10.05 -18.42 6.11
CA GLY A 103 -9.45 -17.09 6.03
C GLY A 103 -8.00 -17.14 5.55
N LEU A 104 -7.18 -18.02 6.15
CA LEU A 104 -5.79 -18.23 5.79
C LEU A 104 -5.64 -18.72 4.35
N GLY A 105 -6.46 -19.69 3.94
CA GLY A 105 -6.47 -20.21 2.57
C GLY A 105 -6.78 -19.14 1.55
N LEU A 106 -7.85 -18.37 1.75
CA LEU A 106 -8.25 -17.26 0.87
C LEU A 106 -7.19 -16.14 0.84
N HIS A 107 -6.64 -15.77 2.01
CA HIS A 107 -5.58 -14.76 2.10
C HIS A 107 -4.33 -15.20 1.33
N CYS A 108 -3.89 -16.45 1.50
CA CYS A 108 -2.82 -17.05 0.70
C CYS A 108 -3.16 -17.03 -0.79
N SER A 109 -4.39 -17.40 -1.19
CA SER A 109 -4.83 -17.37 -2.58
C SER A 109 -4.76 -15.96 -3.18
N PHE A 110 -5.28 -14.94 -2.50
CA PHE A 110 -5.18 -13.55 -2.96
C PHE A 110 -3.73 -13.06 -3.05
N THR A 111 -2.87 -13.51 -2.14
CA THR A 111 -1.43 -13.21 -2.16
C THR A 111 -0.74 -13.89 -3.35
N CYS A 112 -1.03 -15.15 -3.62
CA CYS A 112 -0.50 -15.88 -4.79
C CYS A 112 -0.99 -15.26 -6.11
N LEU A 113 -2.26 -14.89 -6.19
CA LEU A 113 -2.87 -14.33 -7.40
C LEU A 113 -2.52 -12.85 -7.65
N ARG A 114 -1.84 -12.17 -6.71
CA ARG A 114 -1.61 -10.72 -6.77
C ARG A 114 -0.97 -10.24 -8.07
N TYR A 115 0.03 -10.94 -8.62
CA TYR A 115 0.68 -10.54 -9.86
C TYR A 115 -0.21 -10.75 -11.10
N ILE A 116 -0.95 -11.86 -11.12
CA ILE A 116 -1.91 -12.16 -12.19
C ILE A 116 -3.01 -11.10 -12.19
N LEU A 117 -3.56 -10.80 -11.02
CA LEU A 117 -4.55 -9.74 -10.85
C LEU A 117 -3.97 -8.39 -11.26
N GLN A 118 -2.76 -8.02 -10.80
CA GLN A 118 -2.10 -6.78 -11.20
C GLN A 118 -2.00 -6.66 -12.73
N ARG A 119 -1.62 -7.73 -13.44
CA ARG A 119 -1.49 -7.73 -14.91
C ARG A 119 -2.83 -7.53 -15.59
N ILE A 120 -3.81 -8.39 -15.29
CA ILE A 120 -5.15 -8.36 -15.88
C ILE A 120 -5.80 -7.01 -15.66
N PHE A 121 -5.74 -6.50 -14.43
CA PHE A 121 -6.37 -5.24 -14.03
C PHE A 121 -5.62 -4.04 -14.61
N ALA A 122 -4.28 -4.05 -14.68
CA ALA A 122 -3.52 -2.94 -15.28
C ALA A 122 -3.77 -2.81 -16.78
N ASP A 123 -3.83 -3.94 -17.51
CA ASP A 123 -4.08 -3.95 -18.95
C ASP A 123 -5.50 -3.47 -19.26
N HIS A 124 -6.50 -3.97 -18.53
CA HIS A 124 -7.89 -3.49 -18.67
C HIS A 124 -8.00 -2.00 -18.36
N TRP A 125 -7.37 -1.50 -17.28
CA TRP A 125 -7.43 -0.09 -16.92
C TRP A 125 -6.86 0.82 -18.02
N ARG A 126 -5.72 0.45 -18.61
CA ARG A 126 -5.04 1.23 -19.65
C ARG A 126 -5.87 1.35 -20.92
N LEU A 127 -6.54 0.26 -21.31
CA LEU A 127 -7.31 0.16 -22.55
C LEU A 127 -8.76 0.61 -22.40
N SER A 128 -9.22 0.91 -21.18
CA SER A 128 -10.63 1.22 -20.91
C SER A 128 -11.03 2.67 -21.21
N ASN A 129 -12.16 2.81 -21.90
CA ASN A 129 -12.98 4.02 -21.98
C ASN A 129 -13.52 4.44 -20.59
N PRO A 130 -14.08 5.66 -20.41
CA PRO A 130 -14.55 6.14 -19.10
C PRO A 130 -15.51 5.19 -18.37
N ILE A 131 -16.42 4.53 -19.11
CA ILE A 131 -17.34 3.52 -18.56
C ILE A 131 -16.57 2.29 -18.05
N GLY A 132 -15.60 1.79 -18.85
CA GLY A 132 -14.73 0.69 -18.45
C GLY A 132 -13.86 1.03 -17.22
N ARG A 133 -13.44 2.29 -17.07
CA ARG A 133 -12.74 2.76 -15.85
C ARG A 133 -13.66 2.76 -14.62
N GLY A 134 -14.95 3.04 -14.80
CA GLY A 134 -15.97 2.85 -13.77
C GLY A 134 -16.11 1.39 -13.35
N GLY A 135 -16.26 0.48 -14.33
CA GLY A 135 -16.31 -0.96 -14.09
C GLY A 135 -15.07 -1.50 -13.38
N TYR A 136 -13.88 -1.04 -13.78
CA TYR A 136 -12.62 -1.35 -13.09
C TYR A 136 -12.62 -0.91 -11.62
N ARG A 137 -13.12 0.30 -11.33
CA ARG A 137 -13.20 0.80 -9.95
C ARG A 137 -14.07 -0.11 -9.10
N VAL A 138 -15.22 -0.55 -9.63
CA VAL A 138 -16.12 -1.49 -8.95
C VAL A 138 -15.45 -2.84 -8.74
N ALA A 139 -14.85 -3.43 -9.78
CA ALA A 139 -14.18 -4.73 -9.69
C ALA A 139 -13.05 -4.74 -8.64
N ARG A 140 -12.30 -3.63 -8.54
CA ARG A 140 -11.30 -3.45 -7.50
C ARG A 140 -11.91 -3.35 -6.10
N LEU A 141 -13.01 -2.61 -5.93
CA LEU A 141 -13.69 -2.54 -4.63
C LEU A 141 -14.19 -3.91 -4.21
N VAL A 142 -14.74 -4.70 -5.14
CA VAL A 142 -15.14 -6.10 -4.87
C VAL A 142 -13.93 -6.94 -4.46
N TYR A 143 -12.80 -6.84 -5.17
CA TYR A 143 -11.56 -7.51 -4.76
C TYR A 143 -11.12 -7.12 -3.34
N THR A 144 -11.06 -5.82 -3.05
CA THR A 144 -10.65 -5.31 -1.74
C THR A 144 -11.61 -5.75 -0.64
N TYR A 145 -12.91 -5.78 -0.90
CA TYR A 145 -13.91 -6.29 0.04
C TYR A 145 -13.72 -7.78 0.34
N LEU A 146 -13.59 -8.62 -0.70
CA LEU A 146 -13.42 -10.07 -0.53
C LEU A 146 -12.10 -10.41 0.15
N PHE A 147 -11.03 -9.67 -0.16
CA PHE A 147 -9.76 -9.81 0.53
C PHE A 147 -9.90 -9.36 1.99
N GLY A 148 -10.55 -8.22 2.27
CA GLY A 148 -10.86 -7.79 3.64
C GLY A 148 -11.63 -8.84 4.44
N LEU A 149 -12.59 -9.53 3.81
CA LEU A 149 -13.30 -10.66 4.41
C LEU A 149 -12.35 -11.81 4.80
N SER A 150 -11.45 -12.19 3.91
CA SER A 150 -10.45 -13.22 4.23
C SER A 150 -9.50 -12.81 5.37
N CYS A 151 -9.12 -11.53 5.45
CA CYS A 151 -8.30 -11.01 6.56
C CYS A 151 -9.05 -11.16 7.90
N VAL A 152 -10.32 -10.74 7.97
CA VAL A 152 -11.11 -10.84 9.20
C VAL A 152 -11.35 -12.29 9.61
N LEU A 153 -11.63 -13.21 8.67
CA LEU A 153 -11.77 -14.63 8.99
C LEU A 153 -10.46 -15.23 9.54
N HIS A 154 -9.33 -14.90 8.91
CA HIS A 154 -8.00 -15.33 9.36
C HIS A 154 -7.72 -14.80 10.78
N TRP A 155 -7.95 -13.51 11.00
CA TRP A 155 -7.74 -12.87 12.30
C TRP A 155 -8.68 -13.41 13.37
N LYS A 156 -9.98 -13.53 13.09
CA LYS A 156 -10.98 -14.03 14.03
C LYS A 156 -10.71 -15.47 14.45
N GLY A 157 -10.50 -16.36 13.49
CA GLY A 157 -10.15 -17.75 13.79
C GLY A 157 -8.84 -17.86 14.56
N GLY A 158 -7.82 -17.07 14.18
CA GLY A 158 -6.53 -17.05 14.87
C GLY A 158 -6.64 -16.55 16.31
N TRP A 159 -7.40 -15.49 16.53
CA TRP A 159 -7.67 -14.92 17.85
C TRP A 159 -8.38 -15.92 18.77
N ALA A 160 -9.37 -16.64 18.24
CA ALA A 160 -10.14 -17.64 18.99
C ALA A 160 -9.30 -18.87 19.34
N ILE A 161 -8.55 -19.42 18.36
CA ILE A 161 -7.62 -20.54 18.59
C ILE A 161 -6.58 -20.17 19.65
N PHE A 162 -5.97 -18.99 19.51
CA PHE A 162 -4.96 -18.53 20.47
C PHE A 162 -5.55 -18.40 21.88
N SER A 163 -6.76 -17.86 21.99
CA SER A 163 -7.46 -17.73 23.26
C SER A 163 -7.76 -19.08 23.89
N ALA A 164 -8.19 -20.06 23.10
CA ALA A 164 -8.45 -21.42 23.57
C ALA A 164 -7.17 -22.15 24.05
N VAL A 165 -6.01 -21.86 23.43
CA VAL A 165 -4.73 -22.50 23.78
C VAL A 165 -4.10 -21.88 25.02
N VAL A 166 -4.08 -20.55 25.12
CA VAL A 166 -3.45 -19.83 26.23
C VAL A 166 -4.32 -19.83 27.50
N GLY A 167 -5.64 -19.87 27.32
CA GLY A 167 -6.61 -19.78 28.42
C GLY A 167 -6.65 -18.40 29.07
N ASP A 168 -7.18 -18.36 30.29
CA ASP A 168 -7.48 -17.11 31.02
C ASP A 168 -6.36 -16.65 31.98
N ASN A 169 -5.18 -17.30 31.95
CA ASN A 169 -4.07 -16.92 32.82
C ASN A 169 -3.29 -15.73 32.24
N LEU A 170 -3.43 -14.57 32.89
CA LEU A 170 -2.76 -13.32 32.51
C LEU A 170 -1.24 -13.46 32.34
N TRP A 171 -0.58 -14.19 33.24
CA TRP A 171 0.88 -14.34 33.20
C TRP A 171 1.32 -15.22 32.04
N THR A 172 0.56 -16.27 31.73
CA THR A 172 0.79 -17.11 30.56
C THR A 172 0.60 -16.29 29.29
N ASP A 173 -0.48 -15.50 29.20
CA ASP A 173 -0.71 -14.62 28.05
C ASP A 173 0.41 -13.60 27.85
N ALA A 174 0.85 -12.93 28.93
CA ALA A 174 1.97 -12.00 28.89
C ALA A 174 3.27 -12.67 28.41
N ALA A 175 3.59 -13.85 28.96
CA ALA A 175 4.82 -14.57 28.62
C ALA A 175 4.83 -15.06 27.16
N VAL A 176 3.71 -15.64 26.69
CA VAL A 176 3.59 -16.09 25.30
C VAL A 176 3.65 -14.89 24.35
N THR A 177 2.95 -13.80 24.66
CA THR A 177 2.95 -12.57 23.85
C THR A 177 4.37 -12.00 23.72
N LEU A 178 5.13 -11.94 24.82
CA LEU A 178 6.51 -11.48 24.81
C LEU A 178 7.41 -12.39 23.97
N ALA A 179 7.23 -13.71 24.06
CA ALA A 179 7.97 -14.66 23.24
C ALA A 179 7.68 -14.46 21.75
N LEU A 180 6.41 -14.23 21.37
CA LEU A 180 6.01 -13.98 19.97
C LEU A 180 6.53 -12.65 19.43
N ILE A 181 6.59 -11.61 20.25
CA ILE A 181 7.29 -10.36 19.91
C ILE A 181 8.77 -10.65 19.64
N GLY A 182 9.42 -11.46 20.48
CA GLY A 182 10.79 -11.92 20.26
C GLY A 182 10.97 -12.64 18.92
N VAL A 183 10.03 -13.50 18.54
CA VAL A 183 10.05 -14.17 17.22
C VAL A 183 9.91 -13.15 16.08
N LEU A 184 9.03 -12.15 16.18
CA LEU A 184 8.91 -11.10 15.16
C LEU A 184 10.19 -10.28 15.00
N ILE A 185 10.87 -9.93 16.11
CA ILE A 185 12.15 -9.22 16.08
C ILE A 185 13.22 -10.07 15.37
N VAL A 186 13.31 -11.37 15.70
CA VAL A 186 14.24 -12.30 15.03
C VAL A 186 13.95 -12.43 13.53
N LEU A 187 12.66 -12.46 13.15
CA LEU A 187 12.24 -12.50 11.75
C LEU A 187 12.39 -11.15 11.04
N LYS A 188 12.71 -10.06 11.76
CA LYS A 188 12.73 -8.67 11.30
C LYS A 188 11.39 -8.26 10.69
N ALA A 189 10.30 -8.56 11.39
CA ALA A 189 8.94 -8.36 10.93
C ALA A 189 8.06 -7.52 11.89
N SER A 190 8.64 -6.84 12.87
CA SER A 190 7.96 -5.99 13.86
C SER A 190 7.13 -4.88 13.22
N ARG A 191 7.59 -4.28 12.10
CA ARG A 191 6.85 -3.23 11.38
C ARG A 191 5.48 -3.70 10.89
N ASN A 192 5.29 -4.99 10.67
CA ASN A 192 4.03 -5.56 10.18
C ASN A 192 2.93 -5.57 11.25
N LEU A 193 3.25 -5.20 12.50
CA LEU A 193 2.27 -4.94 13.55
C LEU A 193 1.50 -3.63 13.34
N LEU A 194 2.03 -2.70 12.55
CA LEU A 194 1.40 -1.39 12.34
C LEU A 194 0.15 -1.50 11.46
N ALA A 195 -0.83 -0.66 11.77
CA ALA A 195 -2.07 -0.50 11.03
C ALA A 195 -2.44 1.00 10.99
N PRO A 196 -3.53 1.41 10.33
CA PRO A 196 -4.08 2.76 10.50
C PRO A 196 -4.21 3.10 12.00
N PRO A 197 -3.77 4.29 12.46
CA PRO A 197 -3.52 5.51 11.68
C PRO A 197 -2.07 5.72 11.20
N PHE A 198 -1.17 4.75 11.35
CA PHE A 198 0.22 4.89 10.89
C PHE A 198 0.46 4.47 9.44
N ILE A 199 -0.51 3.80 8.83
CA ILE A 199 -0.43 3.34 7.45
C ILE A 199 -1.71 3.75 6.72
N ILE A 200 -1.57 4.36 5.55
CA ILE A 200 -2.68 4.56 4.61
C ILE A 200 -2.32 3.85 3.31
N ALA A 201 -3.16 2.92 2.89
CA ALA A 201 -3.09 2.29 1.58
C ALA A 201 -4.17 2.87 0.66
N VAL A 202 -3.72 3.60 -0.35
CA VAL A 202 -4.59 4.24 -1.34
C VAL A 202 -4.97 3.31 -2.48
N ASP A 203 -6.17 3.49 -3.02
CA ASP A 203 -6.72 2.74 -4.15
C ASP A 203 -6.22 3.30 -5.47
N VAL A 204 -4.91 3.34 -5.66
CA VAL A 204 -4.27 3.73 -6.91
C VAL A 204 -3.90 2.45 -7.67
N PRO A 205 -4.27 2.27 -8.96
CA PRO A 205 -4.14 0.99 -9.67
C PRO A 205 -2.84 0.20 -9.46
N PRO A 206 -1.62 0.78 -9.56
CA PRO A 206 -0.38 0.06 -9.29
C PRO A 206 -0.13 -0.32 -7.82
N LEU A 207 -0.84 0.27 -6.86
CA LEU A 207 -0.65 0.06 -5.40
C LEU A 207 -1.69 -0.90 -4.81
N VAL A 208 -2.68 -1.30 -5.60
CA VAL A 208 -3.81 -2.14 -5.16
C VAL A 208 -3.44 -3.61 -5.11
N PHE A 209 -2.59 -4.08 -6.02
CA PHE A 209 -2.21 -5.50 -6.04
C PHE A 209 -0.71 -5.69 -5.77
N ASN A 210 0.07 -4.61 -5.77
CA ASN A 210 1.51 -4.68 -5.58
C ASN A 210 1.86 -4.40 -4.11
N TYR A 211 2.23 -5.47 -3.41
CA TYR A 211 2.77 -5.43 -2.06
C TYR A 211 3.83 -6.53 -1.91
N PRO A 212 4.87 -6.32 -1.09
CA PRO A 212 6.00 -7.25 -0.98
C PRO A 212 5.62 -8.49 -0.16
N THR A 213 6.16 -9.64 -0.52
CA THR A 213 6.25 -10.83 0.36
C THR A 213 7.61 -10.86 1.05
N ARG A 214 7.77 -11.73 2.06
CA ARG A 214 8.95 -11.78 2.94
C ARG A 214 10.26 -11.96 2.18
N PHE A 215 10.26 -12.82 1.17
CA PHE A 215 11.44 -13.16 0.38
C PHE A 215 11.43 -12.52 -1.02
N ARG A 216 10.32 -11.86 -1.40
CA ARG A 216 10.14 -11.16 -2.68
C ARG A 216 10.45 -12.05 -3.90
N VAL A 217 10.10 -13.34 -3.81
CA VAL A 217 10.35 -14.28 -4.91
C VAL A 217 9.50 -13.88 -6.12
N ASN A 218 10.10 -13.97 -7.31
CA ASN A 218 9.41 -13.78 -8.58
C ASN A 218 8.56 -15.02 -8.91
N SER A 219 7.46 -14.85 -9.65
CA SER A 219 6.55 -15.91 -10.08
C SER A 219 7.15 -16.92 -11.07
N ARG A 220 8.40 -16.74 -11.51
CA ARG A 220 9.12 -17.70 -12.38
C ARG A 220 9.29 -19.05 -11.71
N ASP A 221 9.74 -19.05 -10.46
CA ASP A 221 9.87 -20.25 -9.65
C ASP A 221 8.57 -20.44 -8.88
N CYS A 222 7.57 -21.06 -9.52
CA CYS A 222 6.22 -21.20 -8.98
C CYS A 222 6.22 -21.76 -7.54
N THR A 223 7.00 -22.81 -7.28
CA THR A 223 7.11 -23.42 -5.95
C THR A 223 7.65 -22.46 -4.90
N LEU A 224 8.79 -21.79 -5.18
CA LEU A 224 9.37 -20.83 -4.22
C LEU A 224 8.47 -19.60 -4.02
N TYR A 225 7.78 -19.18 -5.07
CA TYR A 225 6.82 -18.08 -5.01
C TYR A 225 5.63 -18.41 -4.11
N VAL A 226 5.04 -19.60 -4.29
CA VAL A 226 3.94 -20.07 -3.45
C VAL A 226 4.41 -20.24 -2.00
N LEU A 227 5.59 -20.80 -1.78
CA LEU A 227 6.17 -20.93 -0.43
C LEU A 227 6.41 -19.57 0.23
N ASP A 228 6.91 -18.57 -0.50
CA ASP A 228 7.07 -17.21 0.00
C ASP A 228 5.72 -16.57 0.38
N CYS A 229 4.69 -16.77 -0.45
CA CYS A 229 3.33 -16.30 -0.14
C CYS A 229 2.77 -16.96 1.13
N VAL A 230 2.88 -18.29 1.22
CA VAL A 230 2.42 -19.07 2.38
C VAL A 230 3.19 -18.71 3.64
N PHE A 231 4.52 -18.51 3.56
CA PHE A 231 5.31 -18.07 4.69
C PHE A 231 4.91 -16.66 5.15
N SER A 232 4.74 -15.74 4.18
CA SER A 232 4.38 -14.35 4.47
C SER A 232 3.05 -14.24 5.19
N VAL A 233 2.03 -14.97 4.73
CA VAL A 233 0.69 -14.92 5.33
C VAL A 233 0.58 -15.84 6.55
N GLY A 234 0.99 -17.09 6.40
CA GLY A 234 0.80 -18.15 7.39
C GLY A 234 1.71 -18.01 8.61
N VAL A 235 2.96 -17.58 8.43
CA VAL A 235 3.89 -17.39 9.55
C VAL A 235 3.84 -15.95 10.04
N VAL A 236 4.24 -14.98 9.21
CA VAL A 236 4.33 -13.57 9.65
C VAL A 236 2.94 -13.00 9.95
N GLY A 237 1.97 -13.22 9.06
CA GLY A 237 0.59 -12.75 9.28
C GLY A 237 -0.04 -13.32 10.54
N THR A 238 0.09 -14.63 10.80
CA THR A 238 -0.46 -15.25 12.03
C THR A 238 0.25 -14.78 13.29
N LEU A 239 1.58 -14.57 13.26
CA LEU A 239 2.31 -13.99 14.39
C LEU A 239 1.78 -12.59 14.75
N VAL A 240 1.50 -11.76 13.73
CA VAL A 240 0.89 -10.44 13.94
C VAL A 240 -0.46 -10.56 14.63
N VAL A 241 -1.35 -11.48 14.21
CA VAL A 241 -2.65 -11.73 14.86
C VAL A 241 -2.47 -12.04 16.35
N PHE A 242 -1.55 -12.93 16.68
CA PHE A 242 -1.35 -13.39 18.06
C PHE A 242 -0.76 -12.29 18.95
N VAL A 243 0.19 -11.49 18.45
CA VAL A 243 0.74 -10.35 19.20
C VAL A 243 -0.30 -9.27 19.41
N TRP A 244 -1.12 -8.97 18.39
CA TRP A 244 -2.27 -8.06 18.54
C TRP A 244 -3.24 -8.56 19.62
N ARG A 245 -3.61 -9.84 19.59
CA ARG A 245 -4.46 -10.47 20.61
C ARG A 245 -3.89 -10.30 22.00
N GLY A 246 -2.63 -10.68 22.18
CA GLY A 246 -1.95 -10.64 23.48
C GLY A 246 -2.01 -9.25 24.11
N ILE A 247 -1.54 -8.22 23.37
CA ILE A 247 -1.59 -6.85 23.89
C ILE A 247 -3.02 -6.38 24.14
N TRP A 248 -3.98 -6.75 23.30
CA TRP A 248 -5.38 -6.40 23.49
C TRP A 248 -5.96 -6.98 24.79
N VAL A 249 -5.73 -8.27 25.05
CA VAL A 249 -6.20 -8.95 26.26
C VAL A 249 -5.52 -8.40 27.52
N LEU A 250 -4.22 -8.11 27.47
CA LEU A 250 -3.53 -7.43 28.56
C LEU A 250 -4.19 -6.07 28.90
N LEU A 251 -4.60 -5.31 27.88
CA LEU A 251 -5.32 -4.04 28.09
C LEU A 251 -6.72 -4.27 28.67
N ASP A 252 -7.43 -5.31 28.25
CA ASP A 252 -8.74 -5.66 28.82
C ASP A 252 -8.66 -5.94 30.32
N HIS A 253 -7.59 -6.58 30.78
CA HIS A 253 -7.40 -6.85 32.21
C HIS A 253 -6.93 -5.63 33.03
N HIS A 254 -6.18 -4.70 32.44
CA HIS A 254 -5.55 -3.62 33.18
C HIS A 254 -6.26 -2.27 33.11
N LEU A 255 -6.98 -1.99 32.02
CA LEU A 255 -7.53 -0.66 31.77
C LEU A 255 -9.02 -0.62 32.10
N PHE A 256 -9.36 -0.20 33.32
CA PHE A 256 -10.75 -0.10 33.81
C PHE A 256 -11.57 -1.39 33.57
N PRO A 257 -11.14 -2.57 34.07
CA PRO A 257 -11.74 -3.87 33.73
C PRO A 257 -13.25 -3.94 34.05
N GLU A 258 -13.68 -3.25 35.11
CA GLU A 258 -15.08 -3.25 35.56
C GLU A 258 -15.98 -2.25 34.81
N ASN A 259 -15.41 -1.37 33.99
CA ASN A 259 -16.17 -0.34 33.28
C ASN A 259 -15.73 -0.25 31.82
N ARG A 260 -16.50 -0.91 30.94
CA ARG A 260 -16.25 -0.96 29.50
C ARG A 260 -16.19 0.41 28.83
N GLU A 261 -17.02 1.35 29.26
CA GLU A 261 -17.04 2.71 28.72
C GLU A 261 -15.74 3.46 29.04
N TYR A 262 -15.35 3.51 30.31
CA TYR A 262 -14.07 4.14 30.69
C TYR A 262 -12.87 3.40 30.12
N SER A 263 -12.96 2.08 29.97
CA SER A 263 -11.94 1.28 29.31
C SER A 263 -11.75 1.68 27.84
N ALA A 264 -12.85 1.84 27.10
CA ALA A 264 -12.82 2.26 25.70
C ALA A 264 -12.31 3.70 25.55
N ILE A 265 -12.85 4.64 26.34
CA ILE A 265 -12.40 6.05 26.33
C ILE A 265 -10.92 6.14 26.72
N GLY A 266 -10.53 5.46 27.80
CA GLY A 266 -9.14 5.44 28.29
C GLY A 266 -8.19 4.91 27.23
N SER A 267 -8.56 3.82 26.55
CA SER A 267 -7.75 3.23 25.48
C SER A 267 -7.63 4.18 24.29
N MET A 268 -8.74 4.79 23.87
CA MET A 268 -8.72 5.78 22.79
C MET A 268 -7.80 6.97 23.12
N VAL A 269 -7.92 7.54 24.33
CA VAL A 269 -7.11 8.69 24.78
C VAL A 269 -5.62 8.32 24.85
N ILE A 270 -5.27 7.22 25.50
CA ILE A 270 -3.89 6.72 25.57
C ILE A 270 -3.34 6.48 24.15
N GLY A 271 -4.13 5.85 23.29
CA GLY A 271 -3.79 5.55 21.91
C GLY A 271 -3.42 6.82 21.13
N TYR A 272 -4.30 7.82 21.11
CA TYR A 272 -4.03 9.06 20.38
C TYR A 272 -2.87 9.88 20.97
N ILE A 273 -2.66 9.84 22.30
CA ILE A 273 -1.48 10.46 22.93
C ILE A 273 -0.20 9.77 22.44
N LEU A 274 -0.15 8.43 22.47
CA LEU A 274 0.99 7.67 21.99
C LEU A 274 1.26 7.93 20.51
N VAL A 275 0.21 8.02 19.70
CA VAL A 275 0.34 8.33 18.28
C VAL A 275 0.89 9.75 18.05
N ALA A 276 0.42 10.75 18.80
CA ALA A 276 0.98 12.09 18.73
C ALA A 276 2.47 12.10 19.13
N ILE A 277 2.82 11.40 20.21
CA ILE A 277 4.20 11.26 20.67
C ILE A 277 5.08 10.62 19.59
N THR A 278 4.65 9.51 18.98
CA THR A 278 5.48 8.81 17.98
C THR A 278 5.63 9.61 16.69
N PHE A 279 4.61 10.33 16.22
CA PHE A 279 4.76 11.27 15.10
C PHE A 279 5.74 12.41 15.43
N CYS A 280 5.72 12.94 16.65
CA CYS A 280 6.68 13.95 17.11
C CYS A 280 8.11 13.41 17.21
N LEU A 281 8.27 12.14 17.63
CA LEU A 281 9.57 11.46 17.74
C LEU A 281 10.10 10.96 16.40
N GLN A 282 9.26 10.83 15.37
CA GLN A 282 9.64 10.28 14.07
C GLN A 282 10.87 10.98 13.43
N PRO A 283 11.03 12.32 13.44
CA PRO A 283 12.23 12.98 12.89
C PRO A 283 13.50 12.62 13.66
N VAL A 284 13.40 12.52 14.99
CA VAL A 284 14.52 12.11 15.86
C VAL A 284 14.90 10.67 15.55
N MET A 285 13.92 9.78 15.45
CA MET A 285 14.18 8.38 15.16
C MET A 285 14.76 8.18 13.76
N ARG A 286 14.29 8.95 12.76
CA ARG A 286 14.88 8.97 11.43
C ARG A 286 16.36 9.39 11.48
N TYR A 287 16.68 10.41 12.26
CA TYR A 287 18.07 10.82 12.48
C TYR A 287 18.90 9.71 13.11
N VAL A 288 18.41 9.08 14.19
CA VAL A 288 19.09 7.97 14.86
C VAL A 288 19.32 6.79 13.92
N CYS A 289 18.29 6.32 13.22
CA CYS A 289 18.39 5.20 12.27
C CYS A 289 19.22 5.53 11.02
N SER A 290 19.49 6.81 10.73
CA SER A 290 20.42 7.21 9.67
C SER A 290 21.89 7.14 10.07
N ARG A 291 22.17 7.04 11.38
CA ARG A 291 23.52 7.02 11.97
C ARG A 291 23.92 5.66 12.52
N LEU A 292 22.96 4.83 12.89
CA LEU A 292 23.20 3.47 13.36
C LEU A 292 23.29 2.50 12.18
N GLU A 293 24.04 1.42 12.36
CA GLU A 293 24.13 0.30 11.43
C GLU A 293 23.91 -1.02 12.16
N GLY A 294 23.63 -2.10 11.42
CA GLY A 294 23.51 -3.45 11.97
C GLY A 294 22.43 -3.60 13.06
N LEU A 295 22.78 -4.32 14.13
CA LEU A 295 21.86 -4.67 15.23
C LEU A 295 21.35 -3.46 16.03
N PRO A 296 22.17 -2.46 16.43
CA PRO A 296 21.67 -1.26 17.10
C PRO A 296 20.60 -0.51 16.30
N ARG A 297 20.75 -0.43 14.97
CA ARG A 297 19.75 0.20 14.10
C ARG A 297 18.43 -0.58 14.12
N LEU A 298 18.52 -1.90 14.05
CA LEU A 298 17.36 -2.79 14.12
C LEU A 298 16.61 -2.61 15.44
N LEU A 299 17.30 -2.72 16.57
CA LEU A 299 16.68 -2.59 17.89
C LEU A 299 16.08 -1.20 18.12
N ALA A 300 16.74 -0.13 17.67
CA ALA A 300 16.19 1.22 17.76
C ALA A 300 14.91 1.39 16.91
N ALA A 301 14.92 0.86 15.68
CA ALA A 301 13.74 0.87 14.81
C ALA A 301 12.60 0.06 15.42
N ASP A 302 12.87 -1.16 15.89
CA ASP A 302 11.88 -2.06 16.48
C ASP A 302 11.27 -1.48 17.75
N ALA A 303 12.08 -0.88 18.64
CA ALA A 303 11.56 -0.20 19.84
C ALA A 303 10.60 0.95 19.50
N PHE A 304 10.95 1.76 18.49
CA PHE A 304 10.09 2.86 18.01
C PHE A 304 8.80 2.34 17.35
N LEU A 305 8.91 1.30 16.53
CA LEU A 305 7.76 0.67 15.86
C LEU A 305 6.85 -0.01 16.89
N PHE A 306 7.41 -0.63 17.94
CA PHE A 306 6.64 -1.24 19.01
C PHE A 306 5.88 -0.19 19.84
N LEU A 307 6.51 0.95 20.18
CA LEU A 307 5.81 2.07 20.81
C LEU A 307 4.64 2.57 19.94
N SER A 308 4.84 2.60 18.62
CA SER A 308 3.80 2.99 17.66
C SER A 308 2.69 1.94 17.57
N PHE A 309 3.03 0.66 17.65
CA PHE A 309 2.07 -0.43 17.74
C PHE A 309 1.21 -0.35 19.01
N LEU A 310 1.79 -0.04 20.19
CA LEU A 310 1.01 0.18 21.42
C LEU A 310 -0.02 1.31 21.26
N GLY A 311 0.34 2.39 20.57
CA GLY A 311 -0.60 3.45 20.19
C GLY A 311 -1.67 2.95 19.24
N THR A 312 -1.30 2.16 18.23
CA THR A 312 -2.22 1.58 17.24
C THR A 312 -3.28 0.70 17.89
N VAL A 313 -2.86 -0.27 18.72
CA VAL A 313 -3.77 -1.20 19.41
C VAL A 313 -4.75 -0.43 20.29
N ASN A 314 -4.28 0.59 21.02
CA ASN A 314 -5.14 1.39 21.89
C ASN A 314 -6.15 2.24 21.09
N VAL A 315 -5.76 2.80 19.95
CA VAL A 315 -6.72 3.49 19.05
C VAL A 315 -7.77 2.51 18.53
N TRP A 316 -7.35 1.33 18.06
CA TRP A 316 -8.27 0.32 17.56
C TRP A 316 -9.23 -0.16 18.63
N ARG A 317 -8.70 -0.58 19.79
CA ARG A 317 -9.48 -1.03 20.93
C ARG A 317 -10.43 0.03 21.46
N GLY A 318 -9.96 1.27 21.59
CA GLY A 318 -10.78 2.38 22.04
C GLY A 318 -11.95 2.68 21.11
N ILE A 319 -11.68 2.86 19.81
CA ILE A 319 -12.74 3.12 18.82
C ILE A 319 -13.70 1.94 18.74
N TRP A 320 -13.19 0.72 18.70
CA TRP A 320 -14.02 -0.50 18.67
C TRP A 320 -14.95 -0.57 19.89
N GLY A 321 -14.42 -0.39 21.09
CA GLY A 321 -15.23 -0.41 22.32
C GLY A 321 -16.26 0.71 22.37
N LEU A 322 -15.95 1.91 21.86
CA LEU A 322 -16.93 3.00 21.77
C LEU A 322 -18.04 2.70 20.76
N LEU A 323 -17.74 2.06 19.64
CA LEU A 323 -18.75 1.60 18.69
C LEU A 323 -19.69 0.57 19.35
N GLU A 324 -19.14 -0.37 20.12
CA GLU A 324 -19.94 -1.37 20.83
C GLU A 324 -20.82 -0.77 21.94
N VAL A 325 -20.33 0.22 22.69
CA VAL A 325 -21.03 0.80 23.84
C VAL A 325 -22.01 1.91 23.42
N TRP A 326 -21.67 2.74 22.43
CA TRP A 326 -22.44 3.95 22.10
C TRP A 326 -23.22 3.88 20.79
N LEU A 327 -22.78 3.11 19.78
CA LEU A 327 -23.44 3.10 18.49
C LEU A 327 -24.56 2.06 18.46
N PHE A 328 -25.81 2.50 18.59
CA PHE A 328 -27.02 1.67 18.59
C PHE A 328 -26.90 0.43 19.52
N PRO A 329 -26.65 0.60 20.83
CA PRO A 329 -26.41 -0.51 21.75
C PRO A 329 -27.59 -1.50 21.83
N GLU A 330 -28.82 -1.03 21.61
CA GLU A 330 -30.02 -1.87 21.60
C GLU A 330 -30.22 -2.65 20.28
N ASN A 331 -29.53 -2.25 19.21
CA ASN A 331 -29.62 -2.89 17.89
C ASN A 331 -28.23 -3.15 17.31
N VAL A 332 -27.57 -4.17 17.87
CA VAL A 332 -26.22 -4.60 17.49
C VAL A 332 -26.11 -4.93 16.01
N ALA A 333 -27.13 -5.57 15.42
CA ALA A 333 -27.13 -5.90 14.00
C ALA A 333 -27.07 -4.64 13.12
N LEU A 334 -27.89 -3.62 13.43
CA LEU A 334 -27.88 -2.35 12.72
C LEU A 334 -26.55 -1.63 12.89
N SER A 335 -26.01 -1.59 14.11
CA SER A 335 -24.70 -1.02 14.40
C SER A 335 -23.62 -1.65 13.53
N CYS A 336 -23.56 -2.99 13.50
CA CYS A 336 -22.57 -3.73 12.75
C CYS A 336 -22.73 -3.57 11.22
N TRP A 337 -23.95 -3.55 10.70
CA TRP A 337 -24.19 -3.33 9.26
C TRP A 337 -23.79 -1.92 8.81
N ILE A 338 -24.12 -0.90 9.60
CA ILE A 338 -23.78 0.50 9.29
C ILE A 338 -22.26 0.68 9.31
N THR A 339 -21.57 0.18 10.33
CA THR A 339 -20.11 0.31 10.43
C THR A 339 -19.39 -0.52 9.38
N HIS A 340 -19.86 -1.74 9.11
CA HIS A 340 -19.31 -2.60 8.06
C HIS A 340 -19.39 -1.98 6.66
N ILE A 341 -20.62 -1.70 6.20
CA ILE A 341 -20.87 -1.24 4.82
C ILE A 341 -20.61 0.26 4.68
N GLY A 342 -21.07 1.06 5.64
CA GLY A 342 -20.93 2.52 5.61
C GLY A 342 -19.46 2.94 5.61
N CYS A 343 -18.64 2.38 6.49
CA CYS A 343 -17.21 2.70 6.51
C CYS A 343 -16.48 2.21 5.25
N PHE A 344 -16.80 1.01 4.75
CA PHE A 344 -16.19 0.49 3.52
C PHE A 344 -16.51 1.37 2.31
N LEU A 345 -17.78 1.73 2.11
CA LEU A 345 -18.19 2.61 1.01
C LEU A 345 -17.53 3.98 1.13
N PHE A 346 -17.45 4.54 2.34
CA PHE A 346 -16.82 5.84 2.52
C PHE A 346 -15.31 5.80 2.26
N LEU A 347 -14.61 4.75 2.70
CA LEU A 347 -13.21 4.51 2.33
C LEU A 347 -13.04 4.36 0.81
N GLY A 348 -13.96 3.67 0.12
CA GLY A 348 -13.96 3.55 -1.34
C GLY A 348 -14.18 4.88 -2.07
N LEU A 349 -14.98 5.79 -1.49
CA LEU A 349 -15.13 7.16 -1.98
C LEU A 349 -13.84 7.98 -1.82
N LEU A 350 -13.16 7.83 -0.68
CA LEU A 350 -11.88 8.46 -0.39
C LEU A 350 -10.69 7.84 -1.15
N ASN A 351 -10.89 6.72 -1.84
CA ASN A 351 -9.84 5.88 -2.43
C ASN A 351 -8.81 5.40 -1.39
N CYS A 352 -9.29 4.98 -0.22
CA CYS A 352 -8.49 4.42 0.87
C CYS A 352 -8.95 3.02 1.30
N SER A 353 -9.83 2.36 0.54
CA SER A 353 -10.40 1.06 0.93
C SER A 353 -9.34 -0.03 1.10
N ASN A 354 -8.21 0.02 0.38
CA ASN A 354 -7.08 -0.89 0.61
C ASN A 354 -6.48 -0.82 2.01
N SER A 355 -6.76 0.23 2.78
CA SER A 355 -6.27 0.39 4.16
C SER A 355 -6.91 -0.60 5.13
N ILE A 356 -8.00 -1.28 4.75
CA ILE A 356 -8.62 -2.34 5.55
C ILE A 356 -7.84 -3.66 5.49
N LEU A 357 -6.92 -3.81 4.52
CA LEU A 357 -6.25 -5.09 4.27
C LEU A 357 -5.01 -5.23 5.14
N VAL A 358 -4.86 -6.40 5.76
CA VAL A 358 -3.59 -6.83 6.36
C VAL A 358 -2.83 -7.58 5.28
N ARG A 359 -1.84 -6.93 4.68
CA ARG A 359 -1.13 -7.47 3.53
C ARG A 359 0.31 -6.99 3.44
N GLY A 360 1.11 -7.81 2.78
CA GLY A 360 2.52 -7.55 2.57
C GLY A 360 3.37 -7.80 3.81
N VAL A 361 4.65 -8.05 3.59
CA VAL A 361 5.65 -8.22 4.63
C VAL A 361 6.81 -7.28 4.36
N TYR A 362 7.00 -6.33 5.27
CA TYR A 362 8.07 -5.34 5.26
C TYR A 362 9.16 -5.77 6.23
N ILE A 363 10.41 -5.65 5.80
CA ILE A 363 11.58 -6.08 6.58
C ILE A 363 12.07 -4.90 7.43
N ASP A 364 12.27 -5.14 8.71
CA ASP A 364 12.72 -4.10 9.64
C ASP A 364 14.14 -3.63 9.32
N ALA A 365 14.35 -2.31 9.50
CA ALA A 365 15.61 -1.61 9.26
C ALA A 365 16.21 -1.77 7.85
N GLU A 366 15.40 -2.16 6.86
CA GLU A 366 15.88 -2.35 5.48
C GLU A 366 16.14 -1.02 4.77
N GLU A 367 15.21 -0.06 4.82
CA GLU A 367 15.33 1.17 4.03
C GLU A 367 16.35 2.15 4.62
N GLU A 368 17.30 2.58 3.78
CA GLU A 368 18.39 3.51 4.08
C GLU A 368 17.93 4.91 4.53
N GLU A 369 18.88 5.71 5.05
CA GLU A 369 18.67 7.11 5.45
C GLU A 369 17.55 7.30 6.51
N GLY A 370 17.39 6.30 7.38
CA GLY A 370 16.35 6.27 8.42
C GLY A 370 14.92 6.18 7.87
N LYS A 371 14.71 5.79 6.60
CA LYS A 371 13.37 5.65 6.02
C LYS A 371 12.58 4.48 6.61
N CYS A 372 13.25 3.50 7.23
CA CYS A 372 12.64 2.34 7.86
C CYS A 372 11.66 2.66 9.00
N VAL A 373 11.74 3.86 9.59
CA VAL A 373 10.84 4.33 10.67
C VAL A 373 9.83 5.39 10.19
N VAL A 374 9.73 5.62 8.88
CA VAL A 374 8.77 6.58 8.33
C VAL A 374 7.42 5.93 8.14
N PHE A 375 6.39 6.50 8.77
CA PHE A 375 5.00 6.09 8.60
C PHE A 375 4.49 6.47 7.19
N PRO A 376 3.97 5.52 6.40
CA PRO A 376 3.49 5.76 5.05
C PRO A 376 2.10 6.42 5.01
N CYS A 377 1.93 7.56 5.69
CA CYS A 377 0.74 8.39 5.64
C CYS A 377 0.90 9.46 4.56
N HIS A 378 0.75 9.09 3.28
CA HIS A 378 1.05 9.97 2.14
C HIS A 378 -0.17 10.34 1.29
N TYR A 379 -1.36 10.47 1.88
CA TYR A 379 -2.62 10.65 1.16
C TYR A 379 -2.62 11.83 0.17
N LEU A 380 -2.70 13.06 0.67
CA LEU A 380 -2.69 14.30 -0.13
C LEU A 380 -1.40 14.42 -0.93
N ARG A 381 -0.24 14.06 -0.33
CA ARG A 381 1.05 14.10 -1.04
C ARG A 381 1.03 13.26 -2.30
N LEU A 382 0.44 12.06 -2.26
CA LEU A 382 0.31 11.20 -3.42
C LEU A 382 -0.72 11.75 -4.43
N PHE A 383 -1.86 12.26 -3.97
CA PHE A 383 -2.85 12.89 -4.84
C PHE A 383 -2.26 14.06 -5.64
N PHE A 384 -1.58 14.98 -4.96
CA PHE A 384 -0.94 16.12 -5.61
C PHE A 384 0.19 15.70 -6.56
N LYS A 385 0.94 14.64 -6.21
CA LYS A 385 1.97 14.08 -7.10
C LYS A 385 1.35 13.55 -8.39
N ILE A 386 0.34 12.68 -8.28
CA ILE A 386 -0.36 12.09 -9.44
C ILE A 386 -0.93 13.20 -10.34
N GLU A 387 -1.53 14.24 -9.75
CA GLU A 387 -2.12 15.34 -10.51
C GLU A 387 -1.04 16.19 -11.21
N ARG A 388 0.12 16.39 -10.59
CA ARG A 388 1.25 17.09 -11.21
C ARG A 388 1.79 16.29 -12.39
N GLU A 389 2.02 14.99 -12.23
CA GLU A 389 2.49 14.10 -13.30
C GLU A 389 1.51 14.06 -14.49
N LYS A 390 0.20 14.04 -14.23
CA LYS A 390 -0.83 14.16 -15.28
C LYS A 390 -0.74 15.48 -16.03
N LYS A 391 -0.54 16.60 -15.32
CA LYS A 391 -0.39 17.93 -15.95
C LYS A 391 0.88 18.02 -16.79
N GLU A 392 1.98 17.47 -16.32
CA GLU A 392 3.25 17.41 -17.06
C GLU A 392 3.15 16.54 -18.31
N ALA A 393 2.54 15.35 -18.21
CA ALA A 393 2.30 14.47 -19.36
C ALA A 393 1.41 15.14 -20.42
N ARG A 394 0.37 15.89 -20.01
CA ARG A 394 -0.46 16.68 -20.93
C ARG A 394 0.36 17.76 -21.64
N ARG A 395 1.27 18.45 -20.95
CA ARG A 395 2.15 19.46 -21.55
C ARG A 395 3.12 18.85 -22.55
N GLN A 396 3.74 17.72 -22.21
CA GLN A 396 4.63 16.98 -23.11
C GLN A 396 3.90 16.47 -24.37
N GLY A 397 2.66 15.98 -24.22
CA GLY A 397 1.83 15.57 -25.35
C GLY A 397 1.49 16.72 -26.31
N HIS A 398 1.19 17.91 -25.79
CA HIS A 398 0.97 19.11 -26.63
C HIS A 398 2.25 19.57 -27.34
N LEU A 399 3.40 19.51 -26.67
CA LEU A 399 4.69 19.84 -27.27
C LEU A 399 5.11 18.83 -28.34
N GLY A 400 4.80 17.54 -28.18
CA GLY A 400 5.02 16.50 -29.18
C GLY A 400 4.16 16.73 -30.44
N MET A 401 2.85 16.96 -30.28
CA MET A 401 1.95 17.28 -31.40
C MET A 401 2.35 18.56 -32.15
N SER A 402 2.92 19.56 -31.46
CA SER A 402 3.40 20.79 -32.10
C SER A 402 4.70 20.59 -32.90
N ARG A 403 5.44 19.50 -32.65
CA ARG A 403 6.73 19.20 -33.29
C ARG A 403 6.57 18.31 -34.53
N ASP A 404 5.47 17.58 -34.63
CA ASP A 404 5.10 16.78 -35.81
C ASP A 404 4.44 17.62 -36.93
N TYR A 405 4.18 18.91 -36.68
CA TYR A 405 3.94 19.88 -37.75
C TYR A 405 5.28 20.31 -38.36
N SER A 406 5.83 19.48 -39.26
CA SER A 406 6.87 19.95 -40.17
C SER A 406 6.25 20.96 -41.14
N PRO A 407 6.86 22.13 -41.40
CA PRO A 407 6.36 23.00 -42.46
C PRO A 407 6.48 22.24 -43.77
N SER A 408 5.35 22.05 -44.46
CA SER A 408 5.33 21.49 -45.81
C SER A 408 6.21 22.35 -46.72
N GLU A 409 7.32 21.78 -47.19
CA GLU A 409 8.02 22.23 -48.38
C GLU A 409 7.11 22.00 -49.60
N ASN A 410 6.11 22.88 -49.80
CA ASN A 410 5.36 23.01 -51.06
C ASN A 410 4.56 24.32 -51.12
N ALA A 411 5.04 25.39 -50.47
CA ALA A 411 4.55 26.76 -50.73
C ALA A 411 5.53 27.49 -51.65
N GLY A 412 5.81 26.88 -52.81
CA GLY A 412 6.54 27.50 -53.91
C GLY A 412 5.59 27.66 -55.09
N LYS A 413 5.35 28.91 -55.48
CA LYS A 413 4.44 29.40 -56.53
C LYS A 413 2.98 29.58 -56.09
N ASP A 414 2.69 30.76 -55.57
CA ASP A 414 1.81 31.71 -56.26
C ASP A 414 2.14 33.10 -55.73
N ALA A 415 2.94 33.83 -56.52
CA ALA A 415 3.12 35.27 -56.37
C ALA A 415 2.08 35.96 -57.25
N GLU A 416 1.65 37.14 -56.79
CA GLU A 416 0.87 38.17 -57.50
C GLU A 416 -0.66 37.98 -57.55
N ASN A 417 -1.36 38.57 -56.57
CA ASN A 417 -2.18 39.76 -56.82
C ASN A 417 -2.86 40.28 -55.53
N GLY A 418 -2.74 41.59 -55.31
CA GLY A 418 -3.76 42.38 -54.61
C GLY A 418 -3.51 42.70 -53.13
N ASP A 419 -3.14 43.95 -52.87
CA ASP A 419 -3.29 44.62 -51.58
C ASP A 419 -4.62 44.34 -50.89
N LEU A 420 -4.59 44.11 -49.57
CA LEU A 420 -5.30 44.91 -48.55
C LEU A 420 -5.30 44.20 -47.18
N LEU A 421 -4.70 44.88 -46.20
CA LEU A 421 -5.17 45.04 -44.81
C LEU A 421 -5.12 43.85 -43.82
N ASN A 422 -4.12 43.96 -42.94
CA ASN A 422 -4.26 44.27 -41.50
C ASN A 422 -4.48 43.14 -40.46
N CYS A 423 -3.56 43.16 -39.47
CA CYS A 423 -3.68 42.75 -38.06
C CYS A 423 -4.02 41.27 -37.77
N THR A 424 -3.26 40.52 -36.97
CA THR A 424 -2.81 40.88 -35.62
C THR A 424 -1.72 39.91 -35.15
N SER A 425 -0.80 40.47 -34.38
CA SER A 425 0.46 39.95 -33.84
C SER A 425 0.38 38.68 -32.97
N LEU A 426 1.31 37.75 -33.24
CA LEU A 426 1.93 36.86 -32.26
C LEU A 426 2.63 37.68 -31.14
N PRO A 427 2.62 37.25 -29.86
CA PRO A 427 3.57 37.75 -28.90
C PRO A 427 4.88 36.96 -28.96
N THR A 428 5.91 37.69 -29.39
CA THR A 428 7.33 37.37 -29.43
C THR A 428 7.90 37.03 -28.04
N ILE A 429 8.71 35.98 -28.00
CA ILE A 429 9.61 35.61 -26.90
C ILE A 429 10.75 36.63 -26.85
N ILE A 430 10.98 37.27 -25.69
CA ILE A 430 12.18 38.08 -25.44
C ILE A 430 13.05 37.38 -24.37
N PRO A 431 14.36 37.18 -24.60
CA PRO A 431 15.28 36.60 -23.64
C PRO A 431 15.90 37.64 -22.69
N ALA A 432 16.53 37.13 -21.63
CA ALA A 432 17.14 37.85 -20.50
C ALA A 432 18.32 38.76 -20.86
N ASN A 433 18.50 39.87 -20.11
CA ASN A 433 19.81 40.31 -19.56
C ASN A 433 19.65 41.41 -18.46
N PRO A 434 20.71 42.02 -17.85
CA PRO A 434 21.00 41.91 -16.42
C PRO A 434 21.08 43.29 -15.69
N GLU A 435 21.43 43.25 -14.41
CA GLU A 435 22.06 44.31 -13.60
C GLU A 435 21.37 45.68 -13.38
N SER A 436 21.08 45.91 -12.09
CA SER A 436 21.56 47.04 -11.26
C SER A 436 20.53 48.03 -10.68
N LEU A 437 20.73 48.27 -9.38
CA LEU A 437 20.50 49.49 -8.58
C LEU A 437 19.11 49.80 -7.95
N VAL A 438 19.04 49.45 -6.64
CA VAL A 438 18.91 50.37 -5.49
C VAL A 438 17.67 51.30 -5.43
N LEU A 439 16.83 51.11 -4.40
CA LEU A 439 16.53 52.14 -3.37
C LEU A 439 15.61 51.62 -2.25
N LYS A 440 16.14 51.74 -1.02
CA LYS A 440 15.54 51.75 0.34
C LYS A 440 14.86 50.49 0.89
#